data_AF-A0ABD0RIK4-F1
#
_entry.id   AF-A0ABD0RIK4-F1
#
_cell.length_a   1.000
_cell.length_b   1.000
_cell.length_c   1.000
_cell.angle_alpha   90.00
_cell.angle_beta   90.00
_cell.angle_gamma   90.00
#
_symmetry.space_group_name_H-M   'P 1'
#
loop_
_entity.id
_entity.type
_entity.pdbx_description
1 polymer ?
#
loop_
_entity_poly.entity_id
_entity_poly.type
_entity_poly.pdbx_seq_one_letter_code
_entity_poly.pdbx_strand_id
1 'polypeptide(L)'
;AESLEETRLEAVRDNNVELVQDILRELSPFTHRSNTAAELSRILNQPHFQSLLETHDSVASQTCETPPSSPCAFMEPPINSVPVPADAIRMVGIRKVAGEHL
;
A
#
# COMPACT_ATOMS: atom_id res chain seq x y z
N ALA A 1 -4.55 -25.28 -16.40
CA ALA A 1 -4.19 -23.87 -16.25
C ALA A 1 -5.45 -23.15 -15.80
N GLU A 2 -5.53 -22.87 -14.51
CA GLU A 2 -6.66 -22.13 -13.92
C GLU A 2 -6.28 -20.65 -14.02
N SER A 3 -6.87 -19.95 -14.98
CA SER A 3 -6.69 -18.50 -15.11
C SER A 3 -7.55 -17.86 -14.02
N LEU A 4 -6.92 -17.48 -12.91
CA LEU A 4 -7.57 -16.62 -11.91
C LEU A 4 -7.84 -15.28 -12.60
N GLU A 5 -9.07 -15.09 -13.06
CA GLU A 5 -9.56 -13.81 -13.54
C GLU A 5 -9.53 -12.86 -12.32
N GLU A 6 -8.42 -12.15 -12.14
CA GLU A 6 -8.30 -11.12 -11.11
C GLU A 6 -9.34 -10.04 -11.41
N THR A 7 -10.47 -10.10 -10.71
CA THR A 7 -11.47 -9.03 -10.72
C THR A 7 -10.76 -7.73 -10.42
N ARG A 8 -10.61 -6.87 -11.44
CA ARG A 8 -9.95 -5.58 -11.29
C ARG A 8 -10.77 -4.74 -10.33
N LEU A 9 -10.20 -4.46 -9.16
CA LEU A 9 -10.80 -3.55 -8.19
C LEU A 9 -10.47 -2.13 -8.64
N GLU A 10 -11.49 -1.40 -9.06
CA GLU A 10 -11.39 0.02 -9.43
C GLU A 10 -11.88 0.89 -8.27
N ALA A 11 -11.17 2.00 -8.03
CA ALA A 11 -11.60 2.96 -7.03
C ALA A 11 -12.88 3.66 -7.51
N VAL A 12 -13.87 3.75 -6.62
CA VAL A 12 -15.16 4.40 -6.94
C VAL A 12 -15.02 5.92 -7.10
N ARG A 13 -14.04 6.52 -6.41
CA ARG A 13 -13.68 7.95 -6.45
C ARG A 13 -12.32 8.19 -5.80
N ASP A 14 -11.75 9.38 -6.00
CA ASP A 14 -10.41 9.78 -5.57
C ASP A 14 -10.36 11.01 -4.64
N ASN A 15 -11.51 11.54 -4.22
CA ASN A 15 -11.62 12.73 -3.35
C ASN A 15 -12.37 12.45 -2.03
N ASN A 16 -12.12 11.29 -1.41
CA ASN A 16 -12.81 10.88 -0.18
C ASN A 16 -12.44 11.74 1.02
N VAL A 17 -11.22 12.30 1.07
CA VAL A 17 -10.82 13.25 2.12
C VAL A 17 -11.69 14.52 2.08
N GLU A 18 -11.92 15.08 0.89
CA GLU A 18 -12.78 16.26 0.70
C GLU A 18 -14.24 15.95 1.08
N LEU A 19 -14.75 14.81 0.61
CA LEU A 19 -16.10 14.34 0.95
C LEU A 19 -16.30 14.23 2.47
N VAL A 20 -15.33 13.69 3.21
CA VAL A 20 -15.42 13.56 4.66
C VAL A 20 -15.43 14.92 5.35
N GLN A 21 -14.69 15.91 4.85
CA GLN A 21 -14.78 17.28 5.37
C GLN A 21 -16.16 17.90 5.17
N ASP A 22 -16.79 17.65 4.01
CA ASP A 22 -18.15 18.11 3.74
C ASP A 22 -19.17 17.42 4.65
N ILE A 23 -19.07 16.08 4.80
CA ILE A 23 -19.90 15.32 5.74
C ILE A 23 -19.76 15.87 7.16
N LEU A 24 -18.54 16.11 7.64
CA LEU A 24 -18.29 16.66 8.98
C LEU A 24 -18.90 18.06 9.15
N ARG A 25 -18.83 18.90 8.10
CA ARG A 25 -19.44 20.24 8.10
C ARG A 25 -20.96 20.15 8.23
N GLU A 26 -21.59 19.27 7.47
CA GLU A 26 -23.04 19.03 7.52
C GLU A 26 -23.50 18.37 8.82
N LEU A 27 -22.67 17.48 9.38
CA LEU A 27 -22.96 16.73 10.59
C LEU A 27 -22.79 17.58 11.87
N SER A 28 -21.91 18.59 11.84
CA SER A 28 -21.57 19.49 12.95
C SER A 28 -22.78 19.96 13.79
N PRO A 29 -23.86 20.55 13.21
CA PRO A 29 -25.02 21.00 13.99
C PRO A 29 -25.80 19.88 14.71
N PHE A 30 -25.63 18.62 14.27
CA PHE A 30 -26.35 17.47 14.84
C PHE A 30 -25.56 16.74 15.94
N THR A 31 -24.25 16.99 16.06
CA THR A 31 -23.37 16.32 17.03
C THR A 31 -23.82 16.48 18.48
N HIS A 32 -24.40 17.63 18.84
CA HIS A 32 -24.93 17.88 20.18
C HIS A 32 -26.27 17.19 20.47
N ARG A 33 -27.02 16.82 19.42
CA ARG A 33 -28.39 16.26 19.53
C ARG A 33 -28.43 14.76 19.32
N SER A 34 -27.40 14.18 18.69
CA SER A 34 -27.33 12.77 18.35
C SER A 34 -25.96 12.20 18.74
N ASN A 35 -25.97 11.23 19.65
CA ASN A 35 -24.76 10.51 20.04
C ASN A 35 -24.12 9.77 18.86
N THR A 36 -24.94 9.25 17.94
CA THR A 36 -24.45 8.60 16.71
C THR A 36 -23.73 9.60 15.80
N ALA A 37 -24.24 10.83 15.68
CA ALA A 37 -23.57 11.88 14.90
C ALA A 37 -22.24 12.30 15.56
N ALA A 38 -22.22 12.42 16.88
CA ALA A 38 -20.97 12.68 17.62
C ALA A 38 -19.95 11.55 17.45
N GLU A 39 -20.39 10.30 17.54
CA GLU A 39 -19.55 9.12 17.36
C GLU A 39 -18.97 9.05 15.95
N LEU A 40 -19.81 9.24 14.92
CA LEU A 40 -19.37 9.27 13.54
C LEU A 40 -18.36 10.39 13.30
N SER A 41 -18.62 11.60 13.79
CA SER A 41 -17.68 12.72 13.69
C SER A 41 -16.34 12.38 14.33
N ARG A 42 -16.36 11.74 15.51
CA ARG A 42 -15.15 11.32 16.22
C ARG A 42 -14.36 10.28 15.42
N ILE A 43 -15.02 9.25 14.88
CA ILE A 43 -14.38 8.19 14.09
C ILE A 43 -13.74 8.79 12.83
N LEU A 44 -14.48 9.62 12.10
CA LEU A 44 -14.01 10.25 10.87
C LEU A 44 -12.80 11.19 11.12
N ASN A 45 -12.69 11.79 12.31
CA ASN A 45 -11.54 12.62 12.70
C ASN A 45 -10.36 11.84 13.30
N GLN A 46 -10.44 10.51 13.45
CA GLN A 46 -9.32 9.73 13.98
C GLN A 46 -8.15 9.71 12.98
N PRO A 47 -6.89 9.81 13.47
CA PRO A 47 -5.71 9.87 12.59
C PRO A 47 -5.61 8.65 11.68
N HIS A 48 -5.92 7.46 12.19
CA HIS A 48 -5.87 6.22 11.41
C HIS A 48 -6.91 6.19 10.28
N PHE A 49 -8.08 6.81 10.51
CA PHE A 49 -9.11 6.90 9.49
C PHE A 49 -8.73 7.92 8.42
N GLN A 50 -8.16 9.06 8.81
CA GLN A 50 -7.62 10.05 7.87
C GLN A 50 -6.51 9.46 7.01
N SER A 51 -5.52 8.78 7.60
CA SER A 51 -4.44 8.12 6.84
C SER A 51 -4.96 7.07 5.86
N LEU A 52 -6.03 6.34 6.21
CA LEU A 52 -6.67 5.39 5.31
C LEU A 52 -7.28 6.09 4.10
N LEU A 53 -7.99 7.21 4.30
CA LEU A 53 -8.61 7.98 3.21
C LEU A 53 -7.55 8.62 2.31
N GLU A 54 -6.50 9.21 2.89
CA GLU A 54 -5.38 9.77 2.13
C GLU A 54 -4.69 8.71 1.27
N THR A 55 -4.44 7.53 1.83
CA THR A 55 -3.84 6.40 1.09
C THR A 55 -4.78 5.93 -0.02
N HIS A 56 -6.08 5.83 0.27
CA HIS A 56 -7.08 5.45 -0.72
C HIS A 56 -7.10 6.45 -1.89
N ASP A 57 -7.17 7.75 -1.61
CA ASP A 57 -7.18 8.81 -2.64
C ASP A 57 -5.88 8.83 -3.46
N SER A 58 -4.72 8.55 -2.86
CA SER A 58 -3.45 8.42 -3.59
C SER A 58 -3.44 7.22 -4.56
N VAL A 59 -3.96 6.07 -4.13
CA VAL A 59 -4.07 4.88 -4.99
C VAL A 59 -5.10 5.10 -6.10
N ALA A 60 -6.24 5.70 -5.77
CA ALA A 60 -7.31 6.00 -6.71
C ALA A 60 -6.88 6.99 -7.80
N SER A 61 -6.12 8.02 -7.43
CA SER A 61 -5.55 9.01 -8.35
C SER A 61 -4.37 8.50 -9.18
N GLN A 62 -3.95 7.24 -8.99
CA GLN A 62 -2.76 6.65 -9.65
C GLN A 62 -1.48 7.46 -9.45
N THR A 63 -1.43 8.26 -8.38
CA THR A 63 -0.25 9.05 -7.99
C THR A 63 0.78 8.22 -7.22
N CYS A 64 0.55 6.92 -7.08
CA CYS A 64 1.53 5.99 -6.54
C CYS A 64 2.82 6.12 -7.35
N GLU A 65 3.82 6.75 -6.74
CA GLU A 65 5.19 6.78 -7.24
C GLU A 65 5.56 5.34 -7.57
N THR A 66 5.82 5.07 -8.85
CA THR A 66 6.36 3.77 -9.24
C THR A 66 7.64 3.60 -8.44
N PRO A 67 7.80 2.53 -7.63
CA PRO A 67 9.00 2.38 -6.83
C PRO A 67 10.20 2.52 -7.77
N PRO A 68 11.23 3.31 -7.40
CA PRO A 68 12.38 3.52 -8.27
C PRO A 68 12.92 2.16 -8.69
N SER A 69 13.12 1.99 -9.99
CA SER A 69 13.68 0.76 -10.57
C SER A 69 14.86 0.29 -9.73
N SER A 70 14.83 -0.98 -9.29
CA SER A 70 15.88 -1.55 -8.44
C SER A 70 17.27 -1.14 -8.96
N PRO A 71 18.18 -0.66 -8.09
CA PRO A 71 19.45 -0.04 -8.52
C PRO A 71 20.40 -0.97 -9.31
N CYS A 72 20.07 -2.25 -9.45
CA CYS A 72 20.81 -3.21 -10.25
C CYS A 72 20.77 -2.97 -11.77
N ALA A 73 19.93 -2.07 -12.28
CA ALA A 73 19.92 -1.75 -13.71
C ALA A 73 21.15 -0.93 -14.18
N PHE A 74 21.89 -0.31 -13.25
CA PHE A 74 22.96 0.66 -13.56
C PHE A 74 24.35 0.27 -13.07
N MET A 75 24.56 -0.93 -12.50
CA MET A 75 25.92 -1.36 -12.21
C MET A 75 26.62 -1.82 -13.49
N GLU A 76 27.32 -0.88 -14.13
CA GLU A 76 28.45 -1.19 -14.99
C GLU A 76 29.40 -2.10 -14.20
N PRO A 77 29.75 -3.29 -14.71
CA PRO A 77 30.50 -4.27 -13.94
C PRO A 77 31.84 -3.66 -13.50
N PRO A 78 32.26 -3.87 -12.23
CA PRO A 78 33.58 -3.44 -11.81
C PRO A 78 34.62 -4.09 -12.73
N ILE A 79 35.48 -3.25 -13.30
CA ILE A 79 36.53 -3.49 -14.29
C ILE A 79 37.53 -4.60 -13.88
N ASN A 80 37.36 -5.21 -12.71
CA ASN A 80 38.24 -6.22 -12.13
C ASN A 80 37.50 -7.45 -11.57
N SER A 81 36.23 -7.64 -11.90
CA SER A 81 35.53 -8.90 -11.62
C SER A 81 35.76 -9.87 -12.78
N VAL A 82 36.47 -10.95 -12.51
CA VAL A 82 36.52 -12.11 -13.43
C VAL A 82 35.06 -12.49 -13.72
N PRO A 83 34.62 -12.56 -14.97
CA PRO A 83 33.26 -12.97 -15.31
C PRO A 83 33.12 -14.44 -14.91
N VAL A 84 32.54 -14.68 -13.75
CA VAL A 84 32.13 -16.01 -13.34
C VAL A 84 30.92 -16.35 -14.21
N PRO A 85 31.00 -17.38 -15.07
CA PRO A 85 29.91 -17.68 -15.98
C PRO A 85 28.68 -18.13 -15.15
N ALA A 86 27.48 -17.74 -15.61
CA ALA A 86 26.24 -17.81 -14.82
C ALA A 86 25.87 -19.24 -14.34
N ASP A 87 26.44 -20.26 -14.99
CA ASP A 87 26.37 -21.68 -14.66
C ASP A 87 27.22 -22.10 -13.44
N ALA A 88 28.14 -21.25 -12.97
CA ALA A 88 28.94 -21.52 -11.77
C ALA A 88 28.19 -21.27 -10.45
N ILE A 89 27.04 -20.56 -10.48
CA ILE A 89 26.24 -20.26 -9.28
C ILE A 89 24.97 -21.12 -9.30
N ARG A 90 24.89 -22.13 -8.41
CA ARG A 90 23.65 -22.87 -8.15
C ARG A 90 23.03 -22.37 -6.85
N MET A 91 21.89 -21.68 -6.96
CA MET A 91 21.09 -21.31 -5.79
C MET A 91 20.51 -22.57 -5.16
N VAL A 92 20.87 -22.83 -3.90
CA VAL A 92 20.28 -23.91 -3.10
C VAL A 92 19.44 -23.30 -1.98
N GLY A 93 18.14 -23.63 -1.96
CA GLY A 93 17.26 -23.20 -0.89
C GLY A 93 17.49 -24.05 0.36
N ILE A 94 17.95 -23.44 1.45
CA ILE A 94 17.96 -24.09 2.75
C ILE A 94 16.58 -23.92 3.40
N ARG A 95 15.92 -25.03 3.72
CA ARG A 95 14.68 -25.02 4.51
C ARG A 95 15.04 -25.40 5.94
N LYS A 96 14.59 -24.60 6.91
CA LYS A 96 14.65 -24.96 8.32
C LYS A 96 13.53 -25.94 8.61
N VAL A 97 13.85 -27.15 9.04
CA VAL A 97 12.86 -28.14 9.49
C VAL A 97 12.57 -27.87 10.97
N ALA A 98 11.30 -27.98 11.38
CA ALA A 98 10.94 -27.78 12.78
C ALA A 98 11.62 -28.84 13.66
N GLY A 99 12.55 -28.42 14.53
CA GLY A 99 13.24 -29.29 15.49
C GLY A 99 14.77 -29.34 15.39
N GLU A 100 15.39 -28.75 14.36
CA GLU A 100 16.85 -28.60 14.32
C GLU A 100 17.30 -27.36 15.10
N HIS A 101 18.20 -27.55 16.07
CA HIS A 101 19.01 -26.47 16.64
C HIS A 101 20.36 -26.46 15.94
N LEU A 102 20.90 -25.26 15.66
CA LEU A 102 22.19 -25.07 15.00
C LEU A 102 23.35 -25.60 15.85
#